data_AF-A0A939VGI3-F1
#
_entry.id   AF-A0A939VGI3-F1
#
_cell.length_a   1.000
_cell.length_b   1.000
_cell.length_c   1.000
_cell.angle_alpha   90.00
_cell.angle_beta   90.00
_cell.angle_gamma   90.00
#
_symmetry.space_group_name_H-M   'P 1'
#
loop_
_entity.id
_entity.type
_entity.pdbx_description
1 polymer ?
#
loop_
_entity_poly.entity_id
_entity_poly.type
_entity_poly.pdbx_seq_one_letter_code
_entity_poly.pdbx_strand_id
1 'polypeptide(L)' 'MNKQKTLKGSFSLFGKGLHTGLNLTVTFNPAPENTGYKIQRIDLEGQPVIDAIAENVAD' A
#
# COMPACT_ATOMS: atom_id res chain seq x y z
N MET A 1 14.32 12.58 19.91
CA MET A 1 14.29 11.92 18.60
C MET A 1 12.97 11.20 18.44
N ASN A 2 12.29 11.38 17.31
CA ASN A 2 11.02 10.68 17.04
C ASN A 2 11.33 9.33 16.38
N LYS A 3 10.72 8.25 16.86
CA LYS A 3 10.93 6.91 16.32
C LYS A 3 10.02 6.69 15.10
N GLN A 4 10.50 5.93 14.13
CA GLN A 4 9.63 5.44 13.05
C GLN A 4 8.49 4.60 13.62
N LYS A 5 7.36 4.59 12.91
CA LYS A 5 6.16 3.84 13.29
C LYS A 5 5.76 2.91 12.16
N THR A 6 5.30 1.73 12.55
CA THR A 6 4.76 0.71 11.67
C THR A 6 3.50 0.13 12.32
N LEU A 7 2.75 -0.70 11.59
CA LEU A 7 1.56 -1.34 12.15
C LEU A 7 1.95 -2.40 13.18
N LYS A 8 1.13 -2.57 14.21
CA LYS A 8 1.31 -3.65 15.21
C LYS A 8 0.99 -5.03 14.63
N GLY A 9 0.11 -5.09 13.64
CA GLY A 9 -0.30 -6.30 12.94
C GLY A 9 -1.05 -5.94 11.65
N SER A 10 -1.21 -6.93 10.78
CA SER A 10 -1.90 -6.74 9.51
C SER A 10 -3.41 -6.67 9.67
N PHE A 11 -4.07 -5.92 8.80
CA PHE A 11 -5.53 -5.89 8.70
C PHE A 11 -5.97 -5.64 7.25
N SER A 12 -7.23 -5.97 6.94
CA SER A 12 -7.80 -5.79 5.61
C SER A 12 -9.07 -4.96 5.65
N LEU A 13 -9.28 -4.16 4.61
CA LEU A 13 -10.50 -3.43 4.34
C LEU A 13 -11.09 -3.91 3.01
N PHE A 14 -12.42 -3.88 2.92
CA PHE A 14 -13.17 -4.25 1.72
C PHE A 14 -14.04 -3.08 1.31
N GLY A 15 -14.04 -2.72 0.04
CA GLY A 15 -14.80 -1.58 -0.45
C GLY A 15 -14.83 -1.47 -1.95
N LYS A 16 -15.50 -0.41 -2.43
CA LYS A 16 -15.62 -0.10 -3.85
C LYS A 16 -14.68 1.07 -4.18
N GLY A 17 -13.87 0.94 -5.22
CA GLY A 17 -13.02 2.02 -5.72
C GLY A 17 -13.87 3.18 -6.26
N LEU A 18 -13.56 4.41 -5.85
CA LEU A 18 -14.36 5.59 -6.20
C LEU A 18 -14.43 5.83 -7.72
N HIS A 19 -13.28 5.81 -8.39
CA HIS A 19 -13.20 6.13 -9.82
C HIS A 19 -13.50 4.92 -10.72
N THR A 20 -13.07 3.71 -10.33
CA THR A 20 -13.26 2.51 -11.15
C THR A 20 -14.58 1.80 -10.89
N GLY A 21 -15.19 2.01 -9.72
CA GLY A 21 -16.37 1.29 -9.29
C GLY A 21 -16.15 -0.21 -9.00
N LEU A 22 -14.91 -0.69 -9.00
CA LEU A 22 -14.61 -2.10 -8.75
C LEU A 22 -14.60 -2.40 -7.25
N ASN A 23 -15.10 -3.58 -6.87
CA ASN A 23 -14.93 -4.08 -5.52
C ASN A 23 -13.49 -4.57 -5.35
N LEU A 24 -12.84 -4.14 -4.28
CA LEU A 24 -11.45 -4.43 -4.00
C LEU A 24 -11.22 -4.66 -2.51
N THR A 25 -10.19 -5.45 -2.22
CA THR A 25 -9.66 -5.69 -0.88
C THR A 25 -8.32 -5.00 -0.79
N VAL A 26 -8.10 -4.22 0.27
CA VAL A 26 -6.78 -3.65 0.59
C VAL A 26 -6.29 -4.27 1.89
N THR A 27 -5.10 -4.84 1.87
CA THR A 27 -4.44 -5.38 3.06
C THR A 27 -3.27 -4.49 3.44
N PHE A 28 -3.24 -4.05 4.69
CA PHE A 28 -2.17 -3.25 5.27
C PHE A 28 -1.29 -4.16 6.12
N ASN A 29 0.02 -4.12 5.90
CA ASN A 29 1.01 -4.97 6.57
C ASN A 29 2.04 -4.14 7.34
N PRO A 30 2.55 -4.62 8.50
CA PRO A 30 3.74 -4.06 9.11
C PRO A 30 4.94 -4.12 8.16
N ALA A 31 5.76 -3.08 8.19
CA ALA A 31 7.04 -3.03 7.48
C ALA A 31 8.22 -2.78 8.44
N PRO A 32 9.43 -3.24 8.10
CA PRO A 32 10.67 -2.86 8.78
C PRO A 32 10.94 -1.35 8.72
N GLU A 33 11.84 -0.89 9.58
CA GLU A 33 12.35 0.48 9.52
C GLU A 33 12.96 0.82 8.15
N ASN A 34 12.91 2.10 7.79
CA ASN A 34 13.42 2.66 6.53
C ASN A 34 12.75 2.13 5.25
N THR A 35 11.66 1.35 5.36
CA THR A 35 10.91 0.87 4.19
C THR A 35 10.14 1.98 3.46
N GLY A 36 9.70 3.00 4.21
CA GLY A 36 8.74 3.98 3.72
C GLY A 36 7.35 3.36 3.51
N TYR A 37 6.52 3.99 2.67
CA TYR A 37 5.25 3.44 2.23
C TYR A 37 5.40 2.82 0.84
N LYS A 38 4.85 1.62 0.66
CA LYS A 38 4.87 0.86 -0.59
C LYS A 38 3.46 0.39 -0.92
N ILE A 39 3.08 0.48 -2.19
CA ILE A 39 1.79 -0.02 -2.70
C ILE A 39 2.11 -1.22 -3.60
N GLN A 40 1.52 -2.37 -3.32
CA GLN A 40 1.71 -3.58 -4.13
C GLN A 40 0.42 -3.96 -4.85
N ARG A 41 0.50 -4.18 -6.17
CA ARG A 41 -0.60 -4.69 -6.99
C ARG A 41 -0.49 -6.20 -7.10
N ILE A 42 -1.12 -6.91 -6.17
CA ILE A 42 -1.06 -8.39 -6.10
C ILE A 42 -1.86 -9.09 -7.20
N ASP A 43 -2.75 -8.36 -7.87
CA ASP A 43 -3.63 -8.84 -8.93
C ASP A 43 -2.94 -8.91 -10.30
N LEU A 44 -1.76 -8.31 -10.44
CA LEU A 44 -0.97 -8.31 -11.68
C LEU A 44 0.12 -9.39 -11.63
N GLU A 45 0.48 -9.92 -12.80
CA GLU A 45 1.64 -10.81 -12.94
C GLU A 45 2.91 -10.10 -12.45
N GLY A 46 3.76 -10.83 -11.71
CA GLY A 46 4.96 -10.27 -11.09
C GLY A 46 4.69 -9.41 -9.84
N GLN A 47 3.43 -9.15 -9.50
CA GLN A 47 2.98 -8.42 -8.30
C GLN A 47 3.80 -7.15 -8.01
N PRO A 48 3.80 -6.18 -8.94
CA PRO A 48 4.69 -5.04 -8.88
C PRO A 48 4.45 -4.20 -7.62
N VAL A 49 5.55 -3.65 -7.11
CA VAL A 49 5.59 -2.76 -5.95
C VAL A 49 5.95 -1.36 -6.41
N ILE A 50 5.17 -0.38 -5.97
CA ILE A 50 5.32 1.04 -6.27
C ILE A 50 5.71 1.75 -4.98
N ASP A 51 6.84 2.45 -4.99
CA ASP A 51 7.26 3.31 -3.88
C ASP A 51 6.39 4.56 -3.82
N ALA A 52 5.86 4.89 -2.64
CA ALA A 52 5.07 6.10 -2.45
C ALA A 52 5.98 7.32 -2.25
N ILE A 53 6.67 7.71 -3.31
CA ILE A 53 7.54 8.88 -3.42
C ILE A 53 7.01 9.84 -4.49
N ALA A 54 7.45 11.10 -4.47
CA ALA A 54 6.93 12.15 -5.34
C ALA A 54 7.16 11.84 -6.82
N GLU A 55 8.27 11.18 -7.15
CA GLU A 55 8.68 10.82 -8.51
C GLU A 55 7.73 9.81 -9.18
N ASN A 56 6.96 9.06 -8.38
CA ASN A 56 5.99 8.06 -8.88
C ASN A 56 4.55 8.60 -8.97
N VAL A 57 4.35 9.90 -8.74
CA VAL A 57 3.04 10.53 -8.90
C VAL A 57 2.81 10.88 -10.37
N ALA A 58 1.66 10.48 -10.90
CA ALA A 58 1.21 10.79 -12.26
C ALA A 58 -0.25 11.30 -12.22
N ASP A 59 -0.62 12.10 -13.22
CA ASP A 59 -1.95 12.71 -13.37
C ASP A 59 -3.02 11.74 -13.90
#